data_AF-A0A1L7I0Y8-F1
#
_entry.id   AF-A0A1L7I0Y8-F1
#
_cell.length_a   1.000
_cell.length_b   1.000
_cell.length_c   1.000
_cell.angle_alpha   90.00
_cell.angle_beta   90.00
_cell.angle_gamma   90.00
#
_symmetry.space_group_name_H-M   'P 1'
#
loop_
_entity.id
_entity.type
_entity.pdbx_description
1 polymer ?
#
loop_
_entity_poly.entity_id
_entity_poly.type
_entity_poly.pdbx_seq_one_letter_code
_entity_poly.pdbx_strand_id
1 'polypeptide(L)'
;MNILSSFEQFHGDIRRNKWMRFFTTFLRIALAYAFLMAGLTKVIGERFTSLSNNHPMGHYLEALYHTGFYYTFIGVAQMLAGLLLLVPRTALLGAILYFPIILNICILSYAVRFEGSVLTTPLMVLANLYLICWDFHRWKYVLPHRPTTIKAAFPEIYSQTNRFPFKFLTMILVTLVIVVGLIFTMSQKANMPRNSFPECLTQCPDSSNPEACKSFCECIHENGNSLENCLEAYGTKFSK
;
A
#
# COMPACT_ATOMS: atom_id res chain seq x y z
N MET A 1 -36.10 1.48 1.52
CA MET A 1 -35.20 2.59 1.10
C MET A 1 -34.01 1.95 0.41
N ASN A 2 -33.70 2.35 -0.83
CA ASN A 2 -32.69 1.65 -1.63
C ASN A 2 -31.29 1.93 -1.05
N ILE A 3 -30.47 0.91 -0.78
CA ILE A 3 -29.13 1.05 -0.16
C ILE A 3 -28.27 2.04 -0.97
N LEU A 4 -28.37 1.98 -2.29
CA LEU A 4 -27.69 2.86 -3.22
C LEU A 4 -28.07 4.35 -3.02
N SER A 5 -29.35 4.66 -2.85
CA SER A 5 -29.80 6.05 -2.66
C SER A 5 -29.36 6.64 -1.32
N SER A 6 -29.27 5.82 -0.27
CA SER A 6 -28.75 6.26 1.03
C SER A 6 -27.26 6.54 0.97
N PHE A 7 -26.50 5.70 0.25
CA PHE A 7 -25.08 5.90 0.01
C PHE A 7 -24.79 7.17 -0.82
N GLU A 8 -25.60 7.44 -1.86
CA GLU A 8 -25.45 8.66 -2.67
C GLU A 8 -25.66 9.95 -1.86
N GLN A 9 -26.67 9.97 -0.99
CA GLN A 9 -26.92 11.12 -0.09
C GLN A 9 -25.75 11.34 0.87
N PHE A 10 -25.30 10.28 1.53
CA PHE A 10 -24.15 10.31 2.44
C PHE A 10 -22.85 10.77 1.74
N HIS A 11 -22.59 10.25 0.53
CA HIS A 11 -21.45 10.64 -0.29
C HIS A 11 -21.50 12.13 -0.65
N GLY A 12 -22.68 12.62 -1.04
CA GLY A 12 -22.93 14.03 -1.30
C GLY A 12 -22.58 14.91 -0.10
N ASP A 13 -23.06 14.56 1.09
CA ASP A 13 -22.81 15.32 2.31
C ASP A 13 -21.33 15.36 2.71
N ILE A 14 -20.61 14.23 2.58
CA ILE A 14 -19.16 14.18 2.81
C ILE A 14 -18.41 15.13 1.88
N ARG A 15 -18.78 15.19 0.61
CA ARG A 15 -18.07 16.03 -0.38
C ARG A 15 -18.29 17.52 -0.17
N ARG A 16 -19.36 17.93 0.52
CA ARG A 16 -19.61 19.32 0.90
C ARG A 16 -18.70 19.79 2.04
N ASN A 17 -18.06 18.88 2.77
CA ASN A 17 -17.19 19.21 3.90
C ASN A 17 -15.79 19.62 3.43
N LYS A 18 -15.34 20.83 3.81
CA LYS A 18 -14.03 21.37 3.44
C LYS A 18 -12.87 20.49 3.92
N TRP A 19 -12.94 19.95 5.14
CA TRP A 19 -11.89 19.09 5.70
C TRP A 19 -11.70 17.82 4.90
N MET A 20 -12.80 17.22 4.43
CA MET A 20 -12.76 16.01 3.61
C MET A 20 -12.13 16.27 2.24
N ARG A 21 -12.42 17.44 1.64
CA ARG A 21 -11.78 17.88 0.39
C ARG A 21 -10.29 18.13 0.57
N PHE A 22 -9.89 18.77 1.67
CA PHE A 22 -8.48 18.99 2.00
C PHE A 22 -7.75 17.66 2.18
N PHE A 23 -8.31 16.75 3.00
CA PHE A 23 -7.77 15.41 3.22
C PHE A 23 -7.62 14.63 1.91
N THR A 24 -8.64 14.66 1.04
CA THR A 24 -8.57 14.01 -0.29
C THR A 24 -7.46 14.61 -1.14
N THR A 25 -7.31 15.93 -1.13
CA THR A 25 -6.25 16.62 -1.90
C THR A 25 -4.87 16.25 -1.38
N PHE A 26 -4.70 16.21 -0.06
CA PHE A 26 -3.49 15.73 0.59
C PHE A 26 -3.15 14.30 0.18
N LEU A 27 -4.10 13.35 0.27
CA LEU A 27 -3.88 11.97 -0.15
C LEU A 27 -3.47 11.85 -1.62
N ARG A 28 -4.09 12.63 -2.51
CA ARG A 28 -3.73 12.65 -3.93
C ARG A 28 -2.29 13.10 -4.14
N ILE A 29 -1.89 14.18 -3.48
CA ILE A 29 -0.52 14.71 -3.60
C ILE A 29 0.48 13.71 -3.00
N ALA A 30 0.18 13.14 -1.83
CA ALA A 30 1.05 12.18 -1.15
C ALA A 30 1.26 10.89 -1.96
N LEU A 31 0.17 10.27 -2.47
CA LEU A 31 0.25 9.07 -3.31
C LEU A 31 0.93 9.36 -4.64
N ALA A 32 0.63 10.50 -5.27
CA ALA A 32 1.30 10.90 -6.51
C ALA A 32 2.81 11.08 -6.29
N TYR A 33 3.21 11.77 -5.22
CA TYR A 33 4.61 11.94 -4.86
C TYR A 33 5.32 10.59 -4.69
N ALA A 34 4.72 9.67 -3.93
CA ALA A 34 5.29 8.35 -3.68
C ALA A 34 5.55 7.57 -5.00
N PHE A 35 4.57 7.53 -5.91
CA PHE A 35 4.72 6.84 -7.19
C PHE A 35 5.61 7.56 -8.20
N LEU A 36 5.62 8.89 -8.20
CA LEU A 36 6.53 9.67 -9.06
C LEU A 36 7.98 9.44 -8.66
N MET A 37 8.30 9.51 -7.36
CA MET A 37 9.65 9.26 -6.87
C MET A 37 10.06 7.79 -7.10
N ALA A 38 9.18 6.84 -6.73
CA ALA A 38 9.46 5.42 -6.89
C ALA A 38 9.56 4.98 -8.36
N GLY A 39 8.83 5.63 -9.27
CA GLY A 39 8.88 5.35 -10.70
C GLY A 39 10.07 6.00 -11.38
N LEU A 40 10.44 7.22 -10.98
CA LEU A 40 11.57 7.95 -11.55
C LEU A 40 12.89 7.19 -11.38
N THR A 41 13.14 6.61 -10.20
CA THR A 41 14.35 5.78 -9.97
C THR A 41 14.44 4.59 -10.93
N LYS A 42 13.30 3.97 -11.27
CA LYS A 42 13.24 2.87 -12.24
C LYS A 42 13.46 3.32 -13.69
N VAL A 43 13.00 4.53 -14.02
CA VAL A 43 13.16 5.11 -15.36
C VAL A 43 14.60 5.57 -15.59
N ILE A 44 15.27 6.12 -14.57
CA ILE A 44 16.69 6.48 -14.63
C ILE A 44 17.58 5.23 -14.74
N GLY A 45 17.06 4.05 -14.39
CA GLY A 45 17.81 2.81 -14.40
C GLY A 45 18.67 2.63 -13.14
N GLU A 46 18.30 3.29 -12.05
CA GLU A 46 18.92 3.03 -10.74
C GLU A 46 18.24 1.85 -10.04
N ARG A 47 18.99 1.22 -9.13
CA ARG A 47 18.44 0.19 -8.24
C ARG A 47 17.40 0.82 -7.31
N PHE A 48 16.28 0.13 -7.10
CA PHE A 48 15.20 0.64 -6.25
C PHE A 48 15.62 0.74 -4.77
N THR A 49 16.55 -0.10 -4.32
CA THR A 49 17.08 -0.12 -2.95
C THR A 49 18.54 -0.57 -2.94
N SER A 50 19.30 -0.18 -1.92
CA SER A 50 20.64 -0.71 -1.60
C SER A 50 20.60 -1.99 -0.74
N LEU A 51 19.48 -2.72 -0.76
CA LEU A 51 19.28 -3.94 0.02
C LEU A 51 20.18 -5.06 -0.51
N SER A 52 20.72 -5.89 0.38
CA SER A 52 21.57 -7.02 -0.02
C SER A 52 20.83 -7.98 -0.95
N ASN A 53 21.50 -8.48 -1.99
CA ASN A 53 20.96 -9.49 -2.91
C ASN A 53 20.63 -10.81 -2.19
N ASN A 54 21.25 -11.07 -1.02
CA ASN A 54 20.95 -12.24 -0.20
C ASN A 54 19.59 -12.12 0.52
N HIS A 55 19.09 -10.90 0.73
CA HIS A 55 17.78 -10.70 1.34
C HIS A 55 16.68 -11.09 0.33
N PRO A 56 15.58 -11.76 0.73
CA PRO A 56 14.54 -12.24 -0.21
C PRO A 56 13.96 -11.13 -1.10
N MET A 57 13.67 -9.97 -0.53
CA MET A 57 13.25 -8.78 -1.29
C MET A 57 14.36 -8.26 -2.23
N GLY A 58 15.62 -8.26 -1.77
CA GLY A 58 16.76 -7.79 -2.57
C GLY A 58 17.00 -8.69 -3.77
N HIS A 59 16.95 -10.01 -3.56
CA HIS A 59 17.02 -11.01 -4.62
C HIS A 59 15.93 -10.80 -5.69
N TYR A 60 14.69 -10.59 -5.27
CA TYR A 60 13.59 -10.30 -6.20
C TYR A 60 13.79 -8.99 -6.96
N LEU A 61 14.18 -7.92 -6.25
CA LEU A 61 14.39 -6.60 -6.86
C LEU A 61 15.57 -6.59 -7.83
N GLU A 62 16.63 -7.35 -7.54
CA GLU A 62 17.79 -7.50 -8.43
C GLU A 62 17.40 -8.25 -9.71
N ALA A 63 16.67 -9.37 -9.57
CA ALA A 63 16.14 -10.09 -10.73
C ALA A 63 15.20 -9.19 -11.56
N LEU A 64 14.33 -8.42 -10.88
CA LEU A 64 13.44 -7.47 -11.54
C LEU A 64 14.23 -6.36 -12.26
N TYR A 65 15.27 -5.82 -11.64
CA TYR A 65 16.14 -4.80 -12.24
C TYR A 65 16.78 -5.31 -13.54
N HIS A 66 17.27 -6.55 -13.55
CA HIS A 66 17.88 -7.17 -14.73
C HIS A 66 16.90 -7.49 -15.86
N THR A 67 15.59 -7.36 -15.67
CA THR A 67 14.61 -7.45 -16.78
C THR A 67 14.68 -6.25 -17.74
N GLY A 68 15.39 -5.19 -17.38
CA GLY A 68 15.62 -4.02 -18.24
C GLY A 68 14.33 -3.31 -18.63
N PHE A 69 13.82 -3.60 -19.83
CA PHE A 69 12.60 -2.98 -20.37
C PHE A 69 11.40 -3.09 -19.42
N TYR A 70 11.18 -4.26 -18.80
CA TYR A 70 10.04 -4.46 -17.91
C TYR A 70 10.16 -3.62 -16.62
N TYR A 71 11.38 -3.49 -16.08
CA TYR A 71 11.65 -2.61 -14.94
C TYR A 71 11.31 -1.14 -15.24
N THR A 72 11.78 -0.64 -16.39
CA THR A 72 11.46 0.73 -16.85
C THR A 72 9.96 0.89 -17.12
N PHE A 73 9.30 -0.11 -17.71
CA PHE A 73 7.86 -0.09 -17.97
C PHE A 73 7.04 0.07 -16.69
N ILE A 74 7.39 -0.67 -15.62
CA ILE A 74 6.77 -0.50 -14.30
C ILE A 74 6.97 0.94 -13.80
N GLY A 75 8.17 1.48 -13.95
CA GLY A 75 8.48 2.87 -13.58
C GLY A 75 7.61 3.89 -14.32
N VAL A 76 7.49 3.75 -15.64
CA VAL A 76 6.62 4.61 -16.46
C VAL A 76 5.15 4.48 -16.05
N ALA A 77 4.67 3.27 -15.80
CA ALA A 77 3.30 3.04 -15.33
C ALA A 77 3.04 3.70 -13.96
N GLN A 78 4.00 3.61 -13.03
CA GLN A 78 3.95 4.29 -11.73
C GLN A 78 3.91 5.81 -11.90
N MET A 79 4.79 6.38 -12.73
CA MET A 79 4.83 7.81 -12.99
C MET A 79 3.54 8.31 -13.65
N LEU A 80 3.02 7.56 -14.63
CA LEU A 80 1.77 7.89 -15.31
C LEU A 80 0.59 7.89 -14.34
N ALA A 81 0.49 6.88 -13.47
CA ALA A 81 -0.54 6.81 -12.44
C ALA A 81 -0.45 8.03 -11.49
N GLY A 82 0.76 8.38 -11.04
CA GLY A 82 0.99 9.55 -10.19
C GLY A 82 0.61 10.87 -10.86
N LEU A 83 1.00 11.08 -12.13
CA LEU A 83 0.68 12.29 -12.89
C LEU A 83 -0.84 12.43 -13.12
N LEU A 84 -1.51 11.34 -13.51
CA LEU A 84 -2.96 11.31 -13.67
C LEU A 84 -3.68 11.60 -12.35
N LEU A 85 -3.10 11.18 -11.21
CA LEU A 85 -3.65 11.42 -9.88
C LEU A 85 -3.56 12.91 -9.48
N LEU A 86 -2.57 13.66 -9.95
CA LEU A 86 -2.43 15.11 -9.68
C LEU A 86 -3.47 15.95 -10.41
N VAL A 87 -3.82 15.59 -11.65
CA VAL A 87 -4.80 16.34 -12.45
C VAL A 87 -6.23 15.99 -12.01
N PRO A 88 -7.02 16.93 -11.45
CA PRO A 88 -8.34 16.63 -10.86
C PRO A 88 -9.36 16.00 -11.82
N ARG A 89 -9.19 16.20 -13.14
CA ARG A 89 -10.05 15.59 -14.16
C ARG A 89 -9.75 14.11 -14.38
N THR A 90 -8.48 13.72 -14.33
CA THR A 90 -8.01 12.34 -14.56
C THR A 90 -7.77 11.54 -13.29
N ALA A 91 -7.98 12.12 -12.11
CA ALA A 91 -7.68 11.51 -10.82
C ALA A 91 -8.24 10.09 -10.65
N LEU A 92 -9.47 9.84 -11.10
CA LEU A 92 -10.07 8.51 -11.08
C LEU A 92 -9.29 7.50 -11.93
N LEU A 93 -8.90 7.87 -13.15
CA LEU A 93 -8.10 7.01 -14.02
C LEU A 93 -6.74 6.71 -13.40
N GLY A 94 -6.11 7.74 -12.82
CA GLY A 94 -4.89 7.59 -12.03
C GLY A 94 -5.06 6.60 -10.89
N ALA A 95 -6.13 6.72 -10.08
CA ALA A 95 -6.40 5.82 -8.96
C ALA A 95 -6.70 4.38 -9.40
N ILE A 96 -7.40 4.19 -10.54
CA ILE A 96 -7.66 2.86 -11.11
C ILE A 96 -6.35 2.22 -11.59
N LEU A 97 -5.47 2.97 -12.26
CA LEU A 97 -4.15 2.47 -12.68
C LEU A 97 -3.22 2.21 -11.49
N TYR A 98 -3.28 3.06 -10.47
CA TYR A 98 -2.48 2.96 -9.25
C TYR A 98 -2.81 1.69 -8.46
N PHE A 99 -4.10 1.33 -8.37
CA PHE A 99 -4.59 0.24 -7.52
C PHE A 99 -3.90 -1.12 -7.74
N PRO A 100 -3.87 -1.70 -8.96
CA PRO A 100 -3.25 -3.01 -9.16
C PRO A 100 -1.75 -2.99 -8.87
N ILE A 101 -1.07 -1.86 -9.13
CA ILE A 101 0.37 -1.72 -8.88
C ILE A 101 0.64 -1.71 -7.37
N ILE A 102 -0.04 -0.87 -6.60
CA ILE A 102 0.18 -0.81 -5.14
C ILE A 102 -0.28 -2.08 -4.43
N LEU A 103 -1.35 -2.72 -4.91
CA LEU A 103 -1.81 -3.98 -4.37
C LEU A 103 -0.79 -5.09 -4.59
N ASN A 104 -0.20 -5.18 -5.78
CA ASN A 104 0.87 -6.13 -6.06
C ASN A 104 2.09 -5.91 -5.15
N ILE A 105 2.53 -4.66 -5.00
CA ILE A 105 3.64 -4.31 -4.07
C ILE A 105 3.29 -4.70 -2.64
N CYS A 106 2.07 -4.40 -2.17
CA CYS A 106 1.60 -4.76 -0.83
C CYS A 106 1.67 -6.28 -0.60
N ILE A 107 1.13 -7.07 -1.52
CA ILE A 107 1.16 -8.54 -1.45
C ILE A 107 2.60 -9.05 -1.44
N LEU A 108 3.47 -8.52 -2.30
CA LEU A 108 4.88 -8.86 -2.34
C LEU A 108 5.56 -8.57 -0.99
N SER A 109 5.36 -7.39 -0.42
CA SER A 109 5.95 -6.99 0.87
C SER A 109 5.59 -7.95 2.00
N TYR A 110 4.36 -8.45 2.03
CA TYR A 110 3.95 -9.48 2.99
C TYR A 110 4.54 -10.85 2.67
N ALA A 111 4.57 -11.26 1.40
CA ALA A 111 5.08 -12.56 0.97
C ALA A 111 6.57 -12.75 1.35
N VAL A 112 7.38 -11.70 1.22
CA VAL A 112 8.82 -11.74 1.53
C VAL A 112 9.16 -11.18 2.91
N ARG A 113 8.15 -10.86 3.74
CA ARG A 113 8.29 -10.29 5.10
C ARG A 113 9.20 -9.05 5.15
N PHE A 114 9.04 -8.14 4.20
CA PHE A 114 9.89 -6.96 4.08
C PHE A 114 9.40 -5.80 4.94
N GLU A 115 10.18 -5.48 5.97
CA GLU A 115 9.87 -4.46 6.99
C GLU A 115 9.73 -3.04 6.41
N GLY A 116 10.58 -2.68 5.44
CA GLY A 116 10.62 -1.32 4.90
C GLY A 116 9.33 -0.84 4.22
N SER A 117 8.38 -1.74 3.95
CA SER A 117 7.11 -1.38 3.32
C SER A 117 5.88 -2.11 3.85
N VAL A 118 6.02 -2.95 4.88
CA VAL A 118 4.91 -3.73 5.47
C VAL A 118 3.79 -2.86 6.04
N LEU A 119 4.12 -1.65 6.51
CA LEU A 119 3.14 -0.69 7.02
C LEU A 119 2.69 0.32 5.96
N THR A 120 3.59 0.82 5.13
CA THR A 120 3.29 1.91 4.19
C THR A 120 2.41 1.45 3.03
N THR A 121 2.69 0.27 2.47
CA THR A 121 1.94 -0.25 1.31
C THR A 121 0.47 -0.55 1.59
N PRO A 122 0.04 -1.19 2.70
CA PRO A 122 -1.38 -1.37 2.98
C PRO A 122 -2.09 -0.03 3.23
N LEU A 123 -1.43 0.94 3.86
CA LEU A 123 -2.00 2.29 4.03
C LEU A 123 -2.18 2.98 2.68
N MET A 124 -1.25 2.82 1.74
CA MET A 124 -1.38 3.33 0.37
C MET A 124 -2.50 2.63 -0.41
N VAL A 125 -2.70 1.31 -0.22
CA VAL A 125 -3.86 0.58 -0.77
C VAL A 125 -5.17 1.17 -0.24
N LEU A 126 -5.29 1.35 1.08
CA LEU A 126 -6.48 1.92 1.72
C LEU A 126 -6.74 3.36 1.26
N ALA A 127 -5.69 4.18 1.17
CA ALA A 127 -5.79 5.55 0.67
C ALA A 127 -6.26 5.58 -0.79
N ASN A 128 -5.76 4.68 -1.64
CA ASN A 128 -6.20 4.61 -3.03
C ASN A 128 -7.64 4.11 -3.18
N LEU A 129 -8.06 3.12 -2.37
CA LEU A 129 -9.46 2.69 -2.27
C LEU A 129 -10.38 3.85 -1.84
N TYR A 130 -9.94 4.65 -0.87
CA TYR A 130 -10.65 5.87 -0.47
C TYR A 130 -10.80 6.85 -1.65
N LEU A 131 -9.77 7.06 -2.48
CA LEU A 131 -9.86 7.94 -3.65
C LEU A 131 -10.84 7.41 -4.72
N ILE A 132 -10.84 6.10 -4.97
CA ILE A 132 -11.82 5.47 -5.88
C ILE A 132 -13.25 5.66 -5.36
N CYS A 133 -13.47 5.50 -4.05
CA CYS A 133 -14.75 5.77 -3.40
C CYS A 133 -15.11 7.26 -3.42
N TRP A 134 -14.14 8.16 -3.26
CA TRP A 134 -14.37 9.61 -3.36
C TRP A 134 -14.90 10.02 -4.74
N ASP A 135 -14.38 9.42 -5.80
CA ASP A 135 -14.81 9.66 -7.17
C ASP A 135 -16.03 8.81 -7.61
N PHE A 136 -16.75 8.18 -6.68
CA PHE A 136 -17.98 7.41 -6.95
C PHE A 136 -18.99 8.14 -7.84
N HIS A 137 -19.16 9.45 -7.64
CA HIS A 137 -20.02 10.31 -8.45
C HIS A 137 -19.70 10.28 -9.96
N ARG A 138 -18.48 9.94 -10.36
CA ARG A 138 -18.03 9.90 -11.77
C ARG A 138 -18.20 8.53 -12.40
N TRP A 139 -17.96 7.44 -11.66
CA TRP A 139 -17.97 6.08 -12.23
C TRP A 139 -19.22 5.26 -11.90
N LYS A 140 -20.11 5.75 -11.03
CA LYS A 140 -21.41 5.12 -10.77
C LYS A 140 -22.23 4.85 -12.03
N TYR A 141 -21.97 5.61 -13.10
CA TYR A 141 -22.59 5.43 -14.41
C TYR A 141 -22.15 4.12 -15.12
N VAL A 142 -21.02 3.53 -14.75
CA VAL A 142 -20.55 2.27 -15.32
C VAL A 142 -21.28 1.06 -14.71
N LEU A 143 -21.97 1.22 -13.58
CA LEU A 143 -22.66 0.12 -12.89
C LEU A 143 -23.92 -0.34 -13.64
N PRO A 144 -24.17 -1.66 -13.76
CA PRO A 144 -25.25 -2.23 -14.56
C PRO A 144 -26.67 -1.99 -14.00
N HIS A 145 -26.81 -1.69 -12.71
CA HIS A 145 -28.12 -1.52 -12.04
C HIS A 145 -28.39 -0.04 -11.77
N ARG A 146 -29.05 0.64 -12.71
CA ARG A 146 -29.47 2.04 -12.55
C ARG A 146 -30.98 2.16 -12.35
N PRO A 147 -31.47 2.85 -11.30
CA PRO A 147 -32.71 3.60 -11.41
C PRO A 147 -32.46 4.83 -12.30
N THR A 148 -33.21 4.91 -13.38
CA THR A 148 -33.22 5.98 -14.37
C THR A 148 -33.73 7.29 -13.74
N THR A 149 -32.84 8.02 -13.07
CA THR A 149 -33.13 9.41 -12.71
C THR A 149 -31.95 10.28 -13.11
N ILE A 150 -31.93 10.64 -14.40
CA ILE A 150 -31.14 11.74 -14.93
C ILE A 150 -31.78 13.04 -14.39
N LYS A 151 -31.62 13.33 -13.10
CA LYS A 151 -31.92 14.66 -12.55
C LYS A 151 -30.60 15.38 -12.30
N ALA A 152 -30.36 16.34 -13.18
CA ALA A 152 -29.39 17.44 -13.15
C ALA A 152 -27.91 17.08 -12.91
N ALA A 153 -27.17 17.00 -14.01
CA ALA A 153 -25.71 16.97 -14.06
C ALA A 153 -25.05 18.35 -13.80
N PHE A 154 -25.72 19.27 -13.10
CA PHE A 154 -25.15 20.55 -12.68
C PHE A 154 -25.05 20.58 -11.16
N PRO A 155 -23.88 20.84 -10.57
CA PRO A 155 -23.76 20.91 -9.13
C PRO A 155 -24.59 22.11 -8.65
N GLU A 156 -25.61 21.86 -7.85
CA GLU A 156 -26.16 22.88 -6.97
C GLU A 156 -25.00 23.56 -6.24
N ILE A 157 -25.04 24.89 -6.13
CA ILE A 157 -24.07 25.68 -5.37
C ILE A 157 -24.19 25.24 -3.91
N TYR A 158 -23.47 24.19 -3.54
CA TYR A 158 -23.53 23.65 -2.19
C TYR A 158 -22.76 24.55 -1.25
N SER A 159 -23.50 25.11 -0.29
CA SER A 159 -22.92 25.75 0.88
C SER A 159 -21.93 24.78 1.53
N GLN A 160 -20.66 25.18 1.54
CA GLN A 160 -19.60 24.35 2.11
C GLN A 160 -19.81 24.26 3.62
N THR A 161 -19.81 23.05 4.16
CA THR A 161 -19.89 22.84 5.61
C THR A 161 -18.48 22.84 6.19
N ASN A 162 -18.29 23.50 7.33
CA ASN A 162 -16.99 23.59 8.02
C ASN A 162 -16.96 22.79 9.33
N ARG A 163 -17.94 21.90 9.55
CA ARG A 163 -17.97 21.06 10.75
C ARG A 163 -16.86 20.03 10.66
N PHE A 164 -15.99 20.03 11.68
CA PHE A 164 -14.88 19.09 11.73
C PHE A 164 -15.40 17.64 11.84
N PRO A 165 -14.93 16.70 10.99
CA PRO A 165 -15.49 15.36 10.91
C PRO A 165 -14.85 14.41 11.95
N PHE A 166 -15.15 14.59 13.24
CA PHE A 166 -14.59 13.76 14.31
C PHE A 166 -14.77 12.25 14.09
N LYS A 167 -15.95 11.82 13.64
CA LYS A 167 -16.22 10.40 13.34
C LYS A 167 -15.27 9.82 12.29
N PHE A 168 -14.90 10.62 11.28
CA PHE A 168 -13.97 10.21 10.24
C PHE A 168 -12.54 10.10 10.79
N LEU A 169 -12.12 11.07 11.61
CA LEU A 169 -10.81 11.01 12.27
C LEU A 169 -10.70 9.79 13.18
N THR A 170 -11.72 9.52 14.00
CA THR A 170 -11.77 8.33 14.85
C THR A 170 -11.70 7.04 14.02
N MET A 171 -12.40 6.99 12.88
CA MET A 171 -12.35 5.83 11.98
C MET A 171 -10.94 5.62 11.40
N ILE A 172 -10.25 6.68 10.98
CA ILE A 172 -8.85 6.59 10.52
C ILE A 172 -7.95 6.07 11.64
N LEU A 173 -8.07 6.62 12.85
CA LEU A 173 -7.23 6.22 13.99
C LEU A 173 -7.45 4.74 14.35
N VAL A 174 -8.70 4.30 14.42
CA VAL A 174 -9.05 2.90 14.67
C VAL A 174 -8.50 2.00 13.57
N THR A 175 -8.65 2.39 12.30
CA THR A 175 -8.09 1.62 11.17
C THR A 175 -6.58 1.50 11.26
N LEU A 176 -5.88 2.59 11.61
CA LEU A 176 -4.43 2.59 11.79
C LEU A 176 -4.00 1.68 12.95
N VAL A 177 -4.68 1.74 14.08
CA VAL A 177 -4.42 0.86 15.24
C VAL A 177 -4.64 -0.61 14.87
N ILE A 178 -5.71 -0.93 14.14
CA ILE A 178 -5.98 -2.29 13.67
C ILE A 178 -4.88 -2.76 12.72
N VAL A 179 -4.51 -1.96 11.72
CA VAL A 179 -3.47 -2.32 10.73
C VAL A 179 -2.12 -2.53 11.44
N VAL A 180 -1.73 -1.62 12.32
CA VAL A 180 -0.49 -1.74 13.10
C VAL A 180 -0.53 -2.96 14.02
N GLY A 181 -1.63 -3.20 14.72
CA GLY A 181 -1.80 -4.37 15.58
C GLY A 181 -1.73 -5.70 14.80
N LEU A 182 -2.36 -5.76 13.63
CA LEU A 182 -2.26 -6.93 12.74
C LEU A 182 -0.83 -7.15 12.27
N ILE A 183 -0.14 -6.10 11.81
CA ILE A 183 1.27 -6.20 11.39
C ILE A 183 2.15 -6.66 12.55
N PHE A 184 1.97 -6.09 13.74
CA PHE A 184 2.74 -6.46 14.93
C PHE A 184 2.51 -7.91 15.34
N THR A 185 1.27 -8.39 15.32
CA THR A 185 0.96 -9.80 15.62
C THR A 185 1.52 -10.75 14.56
N MET A 186 1.56 -10.33 13.30
CA MET A 186 2.23 -11.08 12.23
C MET A 186 3.75 -11.09 12.43
N SER A 187 4.38 -9.95 12.75
CA SER A 187 5.83 -9.85 12.95
C SER A 187 6.33 -10.59 14.20
N GLN A 188 5.51 -10.68 15.25
CA GLN A 188 5.81 -11.48 16.44
C GLN A 188 5.75 -12.98 16.17
N LYS A 189 4.79 -13.43 15.35
CA LYS A 189 4.61 -14.85 15.03
C LYS A 189 5.53 -15.34 13.91
N ALA A 190 6.01 -14.42 13.08
CA ALA A 190 6.81 -14.71 11.90
C ALA A 190 8.22 -14.17 12.09
N ASN A 191 9.25 -15.03 12.12
CA ASN A 191 10.63 -14.55 12.08
C ASN A 191 10.82 -13.68 10.84
N MET A 192 11.18 -12.43 11.07
CA MET A 192 11.38 -11.47 9.99
C MET A 192 12.86 -11.44 9.64
N PRO A 193 13.23 -11.50 8.34
CA PRO A 193 14.63 -11.40 7.94
C PRO A 193 15.25 -10.07 8.34
N ARG A 194 14.45 -8.98 8.43
CA ARG A 194 14.90 -7.59 8.59
C ARG A 194 15.89 -7.16 7.52
N ASN A 195 16.22 -5.87 7.43
CA ASN A 195 16.98 -5.37 6.29
C ASN A 195 18.46 -5.76 6.31
N SER A 196 19.03 -6.02 7.49
CA SER A 196 20.43 -6.37 7.67
C SER A 196 20.64 -7.46 8.73
N PHE A 197 21.81 -8.12 8.70
CA PHE A 197 22.17 -9.15 9.65
C PHE A 197 22.15 -8.67 11.12
N PRO A 198 22.76 -7.53 11.50
CA PRO A 198 22.71 -7.04 12.88
C PRO A 198 21.29 -6.73 13.34
N GLU A 199 20.47 -6.13 12.46
CA GLU A 199 19.06 -5.88 12.76
C GLU A 199 18.30 -7.19 12.96
N CYS A 200 18.52 -8.20 12.11
CA CYS A 200 17.94 -9.53 12.24
C CYS A 200 18.23 -10.14 13.61
N LEU A 201 19.47 -10.04 14.09
CA LEU A 201 19.88 -10.60 15.38
C LEU A 201 19.19 -9.96 16.58
N THR A 202 18.72 -8.71 16.48
CA THR A 202 18.05 -8.03 17.60
C THR A 202 16.76 -8.72 18.04
N GLN A 203 16.15 -9.56 17.19
CA GLN A 203 14.94 -10.31 17.54
C GLN A 203 15.22 -11.64 18.25
N CYS A 204 16.47 -12.11 18.24
CA CYS A 204 16.83 -13.44 18.75
C CYS A 204 16.82 -13.58 20.28
N PRO A 205 17.23 -12.58 21.09
CA PRO A 205 17.18 -12.67 22.55
C PRO A 205 15.79 -12.92 23.11
N ASP A 206 14.76 -12.35 22.49
CA ASP A 206 13.36 -12.46 22.91
C ASP A 206 12.63 -13.66 22.27
N SER A 207 13.32 -14.44 21.43
CA SER A 207 12.75 -15.58 20.73
C SER A 207 12.75 -16.85 21.60
N SER A 208 11.80 -17.76 21.35
CA SER A 208 11.71 -19.02 22.10
C SER A 208 12.94 -19.93 21.93
N ASN A 209 13.71 -19.76 20.85
CA ASN A 209 14.98 -20.44 20.64
C ASN A 209 16.00 -19.48 19.99
N PRO A 210 16.84 -18.80 20.80
CA PRO A 210 17.82 -17.84 20.31
C PRO A 210 18.84 -18.42 19.33
N GLU A 211 19.22 -19.70 19.47
CA GLU A 211 20.17 -20.35 18.56
C GLU A 211 19.56 -20.63 17.18
N ALA A 212 18.32 -21.13 17.16
CA ALA A 212 17.58 -21.31 15.90
C ALA A 212 17.38 -19.96 15.18
N CYS A 213 17.10 -18.89 15.93
CA CYS A 213 16.97 -17.54 15.36
C CYS A 213 18.28 -17.04 14.73
N LYS A 214 19.42 -17.25 15.39
CA LYS A 214 20.73 -16.91 14.81
C LYS A 214 20.98 -17.67 13.50
N SER A 215 20.74 -18.99 13.49
CA SER A 215 20.86 -19.80 12.27
C SER A 215 19.93 -19.32 11.15
N PHE A 216 18.72 -18.84 11.47
CA PHE A 216 17.83 -18.25 10.48
C PHE A 216 18.41 -16.96 9.88
N CYS A 217 18.95 -16.06 10.71
CA CYS A 217 19.58 -14.82 10.24
C CYS A 217 20.81 -15.09 9.35
N GLU A 218 21.66 -16.05 9.73
CA GLU A 218 22.82 -16.49 8.93
C GLU A 218 22.38 -17.12 7.60
N CYS A 219 21.36 -18.00 7.63
CA CYS A 219 20.79 -18.64 6.45
C CYS A 219 20.36 -17.65 5.38
N ILE A 220 19.80 -16.51 5.79
CA ILE A 220 19.36 -15.45 4.87
C ILE A 220 20.52 -14.53 4.49
N HIS A 221 21.15 -13.86 5.46
CA HIS A 221 22.04 -12.75 5.15
C HIS A 221 23.44 -13.18 4.70
N GLU A 222 23.95 -14.31 5.20
CA GLU A 222 25.28 -14.81 4.84
C GLU A 222 25.21 -15.82 3.70
N ASN A 223 24.30 -16.79 3.80
CA ASN A 223 24.20 -17.89 2.82
C ASN A 223 23.32 -17.56 1.61
N GLY A 224 22.44 -16.55 1.69
CA GLY A 224 21.56 -16.14 0.59
C GLY A 224 20.51 -17.19 0.21
N ASN A 225 20.14 -18.08 1.13
CA ASN A 225 19.11 -19.10 0.87
C ASN A 225 17.70 -18.48 0.79
N SER A 226 16.77 -19.22 0.20
CA SER A 226 15.37 -18.81 0.13
C SER A 226 14.76 -18.68 1.53
N LEU A 227 13.79 -17.76 1.67
CA LEU A 227 13.05 -17.57 2.92
C LEU A 227 12.38 -18.87 3.37
N GLU A 228 11.84 -19.65 2.43
CA GLU A 228 11.20 -20.95 2.71
C GLU A 228 12.19 -21.94 3.32
N ASN A 229 13.34 -22.16 2.68
CA ASN A 229 14.37 -23.09 3.19
C ASN A 229 14.84 -22.69 4.59
N CYS A 230 15.05 -21.39 4.84
CA CYS A 230 15.46 -20.92 6.15
C CYS A 230 14.36 -21.07 7.22
N LEU A 231 13.09 -20.94 6.85
CA LEU A 231 11.96 -21.18 7.75
C LEU A 231 11.78 -22.67 8.06
N GLU A 232 11.98 -23.56 7.08
CA GLU A 232 11.97 -25.01 7.31
C GLU A 232 13.12 -25.45 8.23
N ALA A 233 14.32 -24.93 8.01
CA ALA A 233 15.48 -25.17 8.87
C ALA A 233 15.26 -24.64 10.31
N TYR A 234 14.50 -23.56 10.45
CA TYR A 234 14.09 -23.03 11.75
C TYR A 234 13.04 -23.92 12.42
N GLY A 235 11.99 -24.31 11.68
CA GLY A 235 10.87 -25.13 12.19
C GLY A 235 11.28 -26.56 12.55
N THR A 236 12.23 -27.16 11.80
CA THR A 236 12.79 -28.48 12.13
C THR A 236 13.60 -28.47 13.43
N LYS A 237 14.26 -27.36 13.77
CA LYS A 237 14.88 -27.13 15.09
C LYS A 237 13.88 -26.85 16.23
N PHE A 238 12.60 -26.59 15.92
CA PHE A 238 11.52 -26.43 16.91
C PHE A 238 10.84 -27.76 17.33
N SER A 239 11.08 -28.84 16.58
CA SER A 239 10.46 -30.16 16.79
C SER A 239 11.33 -31.14 17.60
N LYS A 240 12.41 -30.67 18.23
CA LYS A 240 13.28 -31.48 19.08
C LYS A 240 13.31 -30.94 20.50
#